data_AF-A0A399J6J0-F1
#
_entry.id   AF-A0A399J6J0-F1
#
_cell.length_a   1.000
_cell.length_b   1.000
_cell.length_c   1.000
_cell.angle_alpha   90.00
_cell.angle_beta   90.00
_cell.angle_gamma   90.00
#
_symmetry.space_group_name_H-M   'P 1'
#
loop_
_entity.id
_entity.type
_entity.pdbx_description
1 polymer ?
#
loop_
_entity_poly.entity_id
_entity_poly.type
_entity_poly.pdbx_seq_one_letter_code
_entity_poly.pdbx_strand_id
1 'polypeptide(L)'
;MGFPGTWMTESESVIYRVVPKCACSTIGQILYYSDHGQFFDGDIHDATGGLHKWALEASQPLIEGNARAHKSFAFTCVRNPYTRILSSFFDKICGIQRNGSRYRGNLVPMLTQKYGIEVGGADGTETFDQIASFRRFLLFARDTIRWRRPMDPDIHWSAMSGHVSTYIVNGGRYDAILWTEAFNDGMGKVLDHIKTPHPVDLATIPRFNESEGHGPKRLHPVEDYFDDLSMHLVYEIYKRDFDMFKYDAHDPSNKMPGGEIDLDEVHAKLGE
;
A
#
# COMPACT_ATOMS: atom_id res chain seq x y z
N MET A 1 9.29 20.20 -6.51
CA MET A 1 8.39 19.43 -5.63
C MET A 1 7.63 18.46 -6.51
N GLY A 2 7.70 17.15 -6.25
CA GLY A 2 7.25 16.11 -7.21
C GLY A 2 6.10 15.26 -6.67
N PHE A 3 5.55 14.37 -7.49
CA PHE A 3 4.43 13.49 -7.12
C PHE A 3 4.82 12.00 -7.07
N PRO A 4 5.79 11.59 -6.22
CA PRO A 4 6.29 10.22 -6.19
C PRO A 4 5.18 9.22 -5.93
N GLY A 5 5.18 8.12 -6.68
CA GLY A 5 4.17 7.06 -6.56
C GLY A 5 2.76 7.48 -6.98
N THR A 6 2.63 8.50 -7.83
CA THR A 6 1.37 8.86 -8.48
C THR A 6 1.31 8.21 -9.86
N TRP A 7 0.19 7.56 -10.14
CA TRP A 7 -0.17 6.98 -11.43
C TRP A 7 -1.38 7.72 -12.00
N MET A 8 -1.48 7.77 -13.31
CA MET A 8 -2.57 8.42 -14.05
C MET A 8 -2.81 7.63 -15.33
N THR A 9 -4.07 7.49 -15.72
CA THR A 9 -4.45 6.93 -17.04
C THR A 9 -3.89 7.79 -18.16
N GLU A 10 -3.56 7.22 -19.32
CA GLU A 10 -3.13 7.98 -20.51
C GLU A 10 -4.27 8.85 -21.06
N SER A 11 -5.52 8.45 -20.84
CA SER A 11 -6.70 9.28 -21.09
C SER A 11 -6.84 10.50 -20.17
N GLU A 12 -5.99 10.63 -19.15
CA GLU A 12 -6.12 11.61 -18.06
C GLU A 12 -7.51 11.59 -17.38
N SER A 13 -8.20 10.44 -17.37
CA SER A 13 -9.51 10.32 -16.70
C SER A 13 -9.40 10.28 -15.17
N VAL A 14 -8.31 9.71 -14.63
CA VAL A 14 -8.16 9.52 -13.18
C VAL A 14 -6.68 9.54 -12.73
N ILE A 15 -6.44 10.09 -11.53
CA ILE A 15 -5.17 10.02 -10.81
C ILE A 15 -5.31 9.08 -9.62
N TYR A 16 -4.33 8.19 -9.45
CA TYR A 16 -4.19 7.31 -8.30
C TYR A 16 -2.86 7.54 -7.57
N ARG A 17 -2.91 7.97 -6.30
CA ARG A 17 -1.71 7.95 -5.45
C ARG A 17 -1.55 6.58 -4.81
N VAL A 18 -0.46 5.89 -5.15
CA VAL A 18 -0.19 4.53 -4.69
C VAL A 18 0.24 4.47 -3.23
N VAL A 19 -0.50 3.74 -2.41
CA VAL A 19 -0.06 3.32 -1.08
C VAL A 19 0.23 1.81 -1.12
N PRO A 20 1.48 1.38 -0.90
CA PRO A 20 1.80 -0.04 -0.91
C PRO A 20 0.94 -0.83 0.07
N LYS A 21 0.60 -2.06 -0.34
CA LYS A 21 -0.24 -3.03 0.40
C LYS A 21 -1.72 -2.66 0.56
N CYS A 22 -2.19 -1.66 -0.17
CA CYS A 22 -3.59 -1.21 -0.18
C CYS A 22 -4.22 -1.44 -1.56
N ALA A 23 -4.25 -2.71 -2.02
CA ALA A 23 -4.80 -3.13 -3.33
C ALA A 23 -4.14 -2.48 -4.57
N CYS A 24 -2.89 -2.02 -4.47
CA CYS A 24 -2.21 -1.26 -5.53
C CYS A 24 -2.09 -2.00 -6.88
N SER A 25 -1.86 -3.31 -6.89
CA SER A 25 -1.79 -4.09 -8.13
C SER A 25 -3.16 -4.19 -8.82
N THR A 26 -4.22 -4.43 -8.06
CA THR A 26 -5.58 -4.47 -8.59
C THR A 26 -6.02 -3.12 -9.14
N ILE A 27 -5.78 -2.03 -8.39
CA ILE A 27 -6.08 -0.67 -8.86
C ILE A 27 -5.29 -0.34 -10.13
N GLY A 28 -4.00 -0.69 -10.16
CA GLY A 28 -3.18 -0.55 -11.36
C GLY A 28 -3.78 -1.23 -12.59
N GLN A 29 -4.19 -2.49 -12.42
CA GLN A 29 -4.79 -3.28 -13.48
C GLN A 29 -6.13 -2.71 -13.95
N ILE A 30 -6.91 -2.11 -13.04
CA ILE A 30 -8.14 -1.37 -13.40
C ILE A 30 -7.83 -0.14 -14.25
N LEU A 31 -6.87 0.68 -13.82
CA LEU A 31 -6.47 1.88 -14.55
C LEU A 31 -5.93 1.52 -15.95
N TYR A 32 -5.16 0.44 -16.06
CA TYR A 32 -4.68 -0.03 -17.34
C TYR A 32 -5.84 -0.53 -18.21
N TYR A 33 -6.68 -1.41 -17.67
CA TYR A 33 -7.84 -1.94 -18.39
C TYR A 33 -8.78 -0.84 -18.87
N SER A 34 -9.01 0.21 -18.07
CA SER A 34 -9.94 1.27 -18.43
C SER A 34 -9.55 2.03 -19.69
N ASP A 35 -8.24 2.11 -20.01
CA ASP A 35 -7.72 2.75 -21.22
C ASP A 35 -7.51 1.77 -22.39
N HIS A 36 -7.23 0.49 -22.10
CA HIS A 36 -6.77 -0.47 -23.12
C HIS A 36 -7.73 -1.62 -23.41
N GLY A 37 -8.76 -1.83 -22.59
CA GLY A 37 -9.75 -2.91 -22.73
C GLY A 37 -9.19 -4.31 -22.44
N GLN A 38 -7.95 -4.40 -21.96
CA GLN A 38 -7.27 -5.64 -21.57
C GLN A 38 -6.41 -5.38 -20.33
N PHE A 39 -6.13 -6.43 -19.55
CA PHE A 39 -5.21 -6.32 -18.42
C PHE A 39 -3.75 -6.30 -18.89
N PHE A 40 -2.88 -5.68 -18.10
CA PHE A 40 -1.45 -5.69 -18.35
C PHE A 40 -0.89 -7.10 -18.14
N ASP A 41 -0.13 -7.60 -19.10
CA ASP A 41 0.54 -8.89 -19.02
C ASP A 41 1.82 -8.77 -18.19
N GLY A 42 1.76 -9.22 -16.93
CA GLY A 42 2.88 -9.23 -16.01
C GLY A 42 2.62 -8.49 -14.70
N ASP A 43 3.66 -7.87 -14.15
CA ASP A 43 3.57 -7.03 -12.96
C ASP A 43 3.23 -5.60 -13.35
N ILE A 44 2.06 -5.10 -12.93
CA ILE A 44 1.66 -3.74 -13.26
C ILE A 44 2.62 -2.70 -12.66
N HIS A 45 3.35 -3.01 -11.58
CA HIS A 45 4.35 -2.09 -11.03
C HIS A 45 5.51 -1.88 -11.99
N ASP A 46 5.86 -2.88 -12.80
CA ASP A 46 6.95 -2.86 -13.78
C ASP A 46 6.58 -2.22 -15.12
N ALA A 47 5.28 -1.94 -15.36
CA ALA A 47 4.83 -1.34 -16.61
C ALA A 47 5.52 0.01 -16.88
N THR A 48 6.16 0.13 -18.05
CA THR A 48 6.87 1.34 -18.52
C THR A 48 6.06 2.16 -19.54
N GLY A 49 4.85 1.71 -19.88
CA GLY A 49 3.91 2.38 -20.78
C GLY A 49 2.48 1.89 -20.55
N GLY A 50 1.50 2.54 -21.19
CA GLY A 50 0.07 2.28 -20.98
C GLY A 50 -0.50 2.88 -19.69
N LEU A 51 0.34 3.52 -18.88
CA LEU A 51 -0.01 4.36 -17.75
C LEU A 51 1.03 5.48 -17.62
N HIS A 52 0.58 6.69 -17.30
CA HIS A 52 1.49 7.70 -16.77
C HIS A 52 1.87 7.36 -15.34
N LYS A 53 3.17 7.23 -15.07
CA LYS A 53 3.71 7.00 -13.73
C LYS A 53 4.77 8.03 -13.43
N TRP A 54 4.77 8.59 -12.22
CA TRP A 54 5.78 9.60 -11.84
C TRP A 54 7.23 9.13 -11.98
N ALA A 55 7.48 7.82 -11.83
CA ALA A 55 8.80 7.23 -12.01
C ALA A 55 9.32 7.32 -13.47
N LEU A 56 8.44 7.58 -14.44
CA LEU A 56 8.78 7.78 -15.85
C LEU A 56 8.95 9.27 -16.12
N GLU A 57 10.15 9.69 -16.51
CA GLU A 57 10.51 11.10 -16.71
C GLU A 57 9.53 11.84 -17.65
N ALA A 58 9.15 11.20 -18.76
CA ALA A 58 8.21 11.76 -19.73
C ALA A 58 6.79 11.99 -19.16
N SER A 59 6.41 11.28 -18.09
CA SER A 59 5.10 11.43 -17.45
C SER A 59 5.05 12.52 -16.38
N GLN A 60 6.21 12.97 -15.87
CA GLN A 60 6.26 13.97 -14.79
C GLN A 60 5.57 15.29 -15.13
N PRO A 61 5.81 15.95 -16.28
CA PRO A 61 5.14 17.21 -16.59
C PRO A 61 3.62 17.05 -16.76
N LEU A 62 3.16 15.90 -17.26
CA LEU A 62 1.73 15.60 -17.42
C LEU A 62 1.04 15.43 -16.06
N ILE A 63 1.63 14.59 -15.19
CA ILE A 63 1.11 14.37 -13.83
C ILE A 63 1.14 15.66 -13.01
N GLU A 64 2.24 16.42 -13.07
CA GLU A 64 2.36 17.67 -12.32
C GLU A 64 1.32 18.70 -12.79
N GLY A 65 1.18 18.90 -14.10
CA GLY A 65 0.21 19.82 -14.67
C GLY A 65 -1.24 19.42 -14.35
N ASN A 66 -1.54 18.12 -14.33
CA ASN A 66 -2.88 17.61 -14.01
C ASN A 66 -3.18 17.71 -12.51
N ALA A 67 -2.28 17.22 -11.64
CA ALA A 67 -2.47 17.19 -10.19
C ALA A 67 -2.58 18.61 -9.59
N ARG A 68 -1.72 19.55 -10.00
CA ARG A 68 -1.75 20.94 -9.48
C ARG A 68 -2.99 21.71 -9.92
N ALA A 69 -3.47 21.44 -11.13
CA ALA A 69 -4.67 22.07 -11.66
C ALA A 69 -5.95 21.28 -11.30
N HIS A 70 -5.80 20.16 -10.58
CA HIS A 70 -6.88 19.26 -10.18
C HIS A 70 -7.84 18.93 -11.35
N LYS A 71 -7.27 18.55 -12.50
CA LYS A 71 -8.05 18.33 -13.74
C LYS A 71 -8.81 17.01 -13.73
N SER A 72 -8.21 15.97 -13.16
CA SER A 72 -8.76 14.62 -13.10
C SER A 72 -9.16 14.26 -11.69
N PHE A 73 -10.13 13.35 -11.57
CA PHE A 73 -10.53 12.78 -10.29
C PHE A 73 -9.32 12.09 -9.66
N ALA A 74 -8.95 12.48 -8.44
CA ALA A 74 -7.76 12.01 -7.76
C ALA A 74 -8.14 11.22 -6.51
N PHE A 75 -7.63 10.00 -6.40
CA PHE A 75 -7.92 9.14 -5.26
C PHE A 75 -6.70 8.37 -4.76
N THR A 76 -6.87 7.77 -3.59
CA THR A 76 -5.93 6.77 -3.05
C THR A 76 -6.69 5.68 -2.29
N CYS A 77 -5.99 4.64 -1.86
CA CYS A 77 -6.55 3.54 -1.11
C CYS A 77 -5.69 3.29 0.13
N VAL A 78 -6.34 3.12 1.27
CA VAL A 78 -5.73 2.80 2.57
C VAL A 78 -6.19 1.44 3.06
N ARG A 79 -5.57 0.92 4.11
CA ARG A 79 -5.84 -0.41 4.65
C ARG A 79 -5.64 -0.41 6.15
N ASN A 80 -6.36 -1.25 6.88
CA ASN A 80 -6.22 -1.36 8.33
C ASN A 80 -4.73 -1.55 8.69
N PRO A 81 -4.13 -0.68 9.54
CA PRO A 81 -2.70 -0.71 9.81
C PRO A 81 -2.18 -2.08 10.28
N TYR A 82 -2.97 -2.81 11.08
CA TYR A 82 -2.65 -4.16 11.54
C TYR A 82 -2.52 -5.15 10.37
N THR A 83 -3.50 -5.19 9.48
CA THR A 83 -3.47 -6.13 8.34
C THR A 83 -2.46 -5.70 7.28
N ARG A 84 -2.20 -4.39 7.15
CA ARG A 84 -1.23 -3.83 6.22
C ARG A 84 0.20 -4.21 6.60
N ILE A 85 0.60 -4.00 7.86
CA ILE A 85 1.97 -4.32 8.30
C ILE A 85 2.24 -5.83 8.27
N LEU A 86 1.22 -6.64 8.57
CA LEU A 86 1.29 -8.09 8.46
C LEU A 86 1.44 -8.52 6.99
N SER A 87 0.72 -7.88 6.06
CA SER A 87 0.90 -8.11 4.61
C SER A 87 2.31 -7.76 4.14
N SER A 88 2.90 -6.68 4.67
CA SER A 88 4.30 -6.31 4.38
C SER A 88 5.29 -7.36 4.87
N PHE A 89 5.09 -7.90 6.08
CA PHE A 89 5.94 -8.97 6.60
C PHE A 89 5.91 -10.21 5.71
N PHE A 90 4.72 -10.76 5.45
CA PHE A 90 4.61 -11.99 4.65
C PHE A 90 5.11 -11.84 3.22
N ASP A 91 4.83 -10.69 2.58
CA ASP A 91 5.22 -10.50 1.19
C ASP A 91 6.68 -10.07 1.03
N LYS A 92 7.14 -9.08 1.81
CA LYS A 92 8.46 -8.47 1.60
C LYS A 92 9.55 -9.07 2.46
N ILE A 93 9.23 -9.69 3.59
CA ILE A 93 10.25 -10.32 4.44
C ILE A 93 10.25 -11.83 4.20
N CYS A 94 9.09 -12.47 4.28
CA CYS A 94 8.98 -13.92 4.15
C CYS A 94 8.84 -14.42 2.70
N GLY A 95 8.42 -13.57 1.77
CA GLY A 95 8.20 -13.95 0.37
C GLY A 95 9.46 -13.91 -0.49
N ILE A 96 9.54 -14.84 -1.44
CA ILE A 96 10.42 -14.77 -2.61
C ILE A 96 9.75 -13.85 -3.63
N GLN A 97 10.49 -12.93 -4.23
CA GLN A 97 9.91 -12.05 -5.26
C GLN A 97 9.87 -12.78 -6.61
N ARG A 98 9.13 -12.25 -7.60
CA ARG A 98 8.99 -12.88 -8.94
C ARG A 98 10.32 -13.14 -9.65
N ASN A 99 11.37 -12.37 -9.33
CA ASN A 99 12.73 -12.57 -9.84
C ASN A 99 13.49 -13.74 -9.17
N GLY A 100 12.81 -14.54 -8.33
CA GLY A 100 13.39 -15.67 -7.60
C GLY A 100 14.26 -15.30 -6.40
N SER A 101 14.34 -14.01 -6.05
CA SER A 101 15.20 -13.51 -4.96
C SER A 101 14.39 -12.92 -3.81
N ARG A 102 15.00 -12.86 -2.61
CA ARG A 102 14.44 -12.13 -1.47
C ARG A 102 14.39 -10.62 -1.75
N TYR A 103 13.39 -9.95 -1.17
CA TYR A 103 13.30 -8.50 -1.26
C TYR A 103 14.56 -7.82 -0.71
N ARG A 104 15.13 -6.88 -1.47
CA ARG A 104 16.34 -6.13 -1.10
C ARG A 104 17.51 -7.02 -0.64
N GLY A 105 17.77 -8.14 -1.31
CA GLY A 105 19.00 -8.94 -1.18
C GLY A 105 19.42 -9.22 0.26
N ASN A 106 20.38 -8.43 0.77
CA ASN A 106 20.96 -8.55 2.12
C ASN A 106 20.03 -8.13 3.28
N LEU A 107 18.79 -7.70 3.01
CA LEU A 107 17.84 -7.34 4.05
C LEU A 107 17.57 -8.51 5.01
N VAL A 108 17.19 -9.68 4.49
CA VAL A 108 16.85 -10.84 5.31
C VAL A 108 18.03 -11.31 6.18
N PRO A 109 19.26 -11.51 5.63
CA PRO A 109 20.42 -11.81 6.47
C PRO A 109 20.64 -10.81 7.62
N MET A 110 20.46 -9.51 7.36
CA MET A 110 20.60 -8.48 8.38
C MET A 110 19.50 -8.59 9.46
N LEU A 111 18.26 -8.85 9.04
CA LEU A 111 17.12 -9.04 9.95
C LEU A 111 17.31 -10.27 10.84
N THR A 112 17.76 -11.39 10.28
CA THR A 112 18.09 -12.60 11.04
C THR A 112 19.19 -12.31 12.06
N GLN A 113 20.27 -11.64 11.65
CA GLN A 113 21.40 -11.37 12.53
C GLN A 113 21.08 -10.35 13.65
N LYS A 114 20.40 -9.25 13.34
CA LYS A 114 20.20 -8.13 14.27
C LYS A 114 18.92 -8.23 15.09
N TYR A 115 17.87 -8.80 14.50
CA TYR A 115 16.54 -8.85 15.11
C TYR A 115 16.08 -10.29 15.42
N GLY A 116 16.81 -11.32 15.00
CA GLY A 116 16.42 -12.72 15.24
C GLY A 116 15.18 -13.16 14.46
N ILE A 117 14.95 -12.56 13.27
CA ILE A 117 13.81 -12.86 12.42
C ILE A 117 14.07 -14.15 11.63
N GLU A 118 13.09 -15.05 11.65
CA GLU A 118 13.06 -16.29 10.87
C GLU A 118 12.05 -16.18 9.73
N VAL A 119 12.39 -16.73 8.56
CA VAL A 119 11.60 -16.57 7.33
C VAL A 119 11.34 -17.88 6.59
N GLY A 120 11.50 -19.02 7.27
CA GLY A 120 11.33 -20.34 6.69
C GLY A 120 12.47 -20.77 5.76
N GLY A 121 13.72 -20.54 6.16
CA GLY A 121 14.88 -20.97 5.38
C GLY A 121 15.17 -20.10 4.15
N ALA A 122 16.04 -20.59 3.27
CA ALA A 122 16.51 -19.84 2.11
C ALA A 122 15.39 -19.55 1.10
N ASP A 123 14.54 -20.56 0.83
CA ASP A 123 13.44 -20.52 -0.14
C ASP A 123 12.07 -20.18 0.47
N GLY A 124 11.98 -20.05 1.80
CA GLY A 124 10.76 -19.66 2.51
C GLY A 124 9.77 -20.81 2.75
N THR A 125 10.19 -22.05 2.55
CA THR A 125 9.33 -23.24 2.66
C THR A 125 9.39 -23.93 4.02
N GLU A 126 10.42 -23.66 4.82
CA GLU A 126 10.57 -24.29 6.13
C GLU A 126 9.57 -23.72 7.14
N THR A 127 9.14 -24.56 8.09
CA THR A 127 8.26 -24.12 9.19
C THR A 127 9.06 -23.29 10.20
N PHE A 128 8.46 -22.19 10.66
CA PHE A 128 9.02 -21.33 11.70
C PHE A 128 7.89 -20.70 12.53
N ASP A 129 8.23 -20.12 13.68
CA ASP A 129 7.26 -19.40 14.50
C ASP A 129 6.92 -18.04 13.87
N GLN A 130 5.82 -18.00 13.14
CA GLN A 130 5.37 -16.80 12.43
C GLN A 130 5.05 -15.64 13.37
N ILE A 131 4.49 -15.94 14.56
CA ILE A 131 4.10 -14.91 15.53
C ILE A 131 5.37 -14.30 16.14
N ALA A 132 6.28 -15.12 16.66
CA ALA A 132 7.52 -14.63 17.25
C ALA A 132 8.37 -13.84 16.24
N SER A 133 8.46 -14.33 15.01
CA SER A 133 9.20 -13.66 13.94
C SER A 133 8.56 -12.33 13.52
N PHE A 134 7.23 -12.29 13.39
CA PHE A 134 6.51 -11.05 13.09
C PHE A 134 6.69 -9.99 14.18
N ARG A 135 6.61 -10.37 15.46
CA ARG A 135 6.80 -9.42 16.57
C ARG A 135 8.22 -8.83 16.59
N ARG A 136 9.23 -9.61 16.19
CA ARG A 136 10.60 -9.09 15.96
C ARG A 136 10.67 -8.15 14.76
N PHE A 137 9.94 -8.45 13.69
CA PHE A 137 9.80 -7.54 12.55
C PHE A 137 9.17 -6.21 12.93
N LEU A 138 8.21 -6.17 13.87
CA LEU A 138 7.64 -4.90 14.36
C LEU A 138 8.70 -4.01 15.03
N LEU A 139 9.65 -4.58 15.77
CA LEU A 139 10.77 -3.83 16.34
C LEU A 139 11.62 -3.21 15.23
N PHE A 140 11.97 -3.98 14.20
CA PHE A 140 12.69 -3.45 13.03
C PHE A 140 11.91 -2.34 12.31
N ALA A 141 10.62 -2.56 12.03
CA ALA A 141 9.77 -1.59 11.36
C ALA A 141 9.72 -0.28 12.17
N ARG A 142 9.47 -0.36 13.48
CA ARG A 142 9.54 0.80 14.38
C ARG A 142 10.90 1.48 14.32
N ASP A 143 11.98 0.72 14.40
CA ASP A 143 13.31 1.31 14.44
C ASP A 143 13.63 2.11 13.17
N THR A 144 13.22 1.58 12.02
CA THR A 144 13.40 2.27 10.73
C THR A 144 12.53 3.52 10.62
N ILE A 145 11.28 3.49 11.13
CA ILE A 145 10.36 4.62 11.06
C ILE A 145 10.76 5.74 12.03
N ARG A 146 11.10 5.38 13.27
CA ARG A 146 11.36 6.34 14.36
C ARG A 146 12.78 6.89 14.32
N TRP A 147 13.74 6.02 14.01
CA TRP A 147 15.16 6.36 14.14
C TRP A 147 15.96 6.19 12.84
N ARG A 148 15.34 5.76 11.73
CA ARG A 148 16.02 5.53 10.45
C ARG A 148 17.23 4.60 10.60
N ARG A 149 17.11 3.62 11.50
CA ARG A 149 18.14 2.62 11.79
C ARG A 149 17.52 1.22 11.72
N PRO A 150 18.26 0.22 11.21
CA PRO A 150 19.59 0.31 10.60
C PRO A 150 19.57 0.86 9.15
N MET A 151 18.41 1.27 8.66
CA MET A 151 18.21 1.86 7.33
C MET A 151 17.03 2.84 7.35
N ASP A 152 16.89 3.64 6.29
CA ASP A 152 15.70 4.45 6.06
C ASP A 152 14.44 3.56 5.96
N PRO A 153 13.27 4.09 6.36
CA PRO A 153 12.03 3.33 6.34
C PRO A 153 11.62 3.01 4.90
N ASP A 154 11.19 1.77 4.69
CA ASP A 154 10.71 1.32 3.40
C ASP A 154 9.23 1.67 3.19
N ILE A 155 8.87 2.00 1.95
CA ILE A 155 7.51 2.37 1.56
C ILE A 155 6.43 1.36 1.98
N HIS A 156 6.77 0.07 2.11
CA HIS A 156 5.84 -1.00 2.46
C HIS A 156 5.40 -0.98 3.92
N TRP A 157 6.24 -0.47 4.83
CA TRP A 157 5.89 -0.33 6.25
C TRP A 157 5.93 1.12 6.75
N SER A 158 6.31 2.09 5.93
CA SER A 158 6.06 3.50 6.24
C SER A 158 4.56 3.77 6.41
N ALA A 159 4.20 4.72 7.28
CA ALA A 159 2.82 5.12 7.53
C ALA A 159 2.11 5.56 6.24
N MET A 160 0.84 5.19 6.09
CA MET A 160 0.03 5.57 4.93
C MET A 160 -0.16 7.10 4.89
N SER A 161 -0.32 7.74 6.05
CA SER A 161 -0.46 9.18 6.17
C SER A 161 0.70 9.93 5.53
N GLY A 162 1.93 9.38 5.56
CA GLY A 162 3.08 9.99 4.89
C GLY A 162 2.98 9.93 3.36
N HIS A 163 2.51 8.79 2.82
CA HIS A 163 2.26 8.65 1.38
C HIS A 163 1.17 9.59 0.89
N VAL A 164 0.08 9.67 1.66
CA VAL A 164 -1.09 10.52 1.39
C VAL A 164 -0.70 12.00 1.49
N SER A 165 -0.01 12.39 2.57
CA SER A 165 0.51 13.75 2.81
C SER A 165 1.41 14.22 1.67
N THR A 166 2.31 13.37 1.18
CA THR A 166 3.24 13.73 0.09
C THR A 166 2.50 14.23 -1.16
N TYR A 167 1.34 13.67 -1.50
CA TYR A 167 0.56 14.18 -2.64
C TYR A 167 -0.02 15.58 -2.35
N ILE A 168 -0.55 15.77 -1.14
CA ILE A 168 -1.19 17.02 -0.70
C ILE A 168 -0.18 18.17 -0.63
N VAL A 169 0.93 17.99 0.09
CA VAL A 169 1.95 19.04 0.28
C VAL A 169 2.62 19.45 -1.04
N ASN A 170 2.62 18.58 -2.04
CA ASN A 170 3.14 18.90 -3.37
C ASN A 170 2.11 19.59 -4.28
N GLY A 171 0.91 19.89 -3.77
CA GLY A 171 -0.13 20.66 -4.44
C GLY A 171 -1.26 19.84 -5.06
N GLY A 172 -1.35 18.54 -4.75
CA GLY A 172 -2.47 17.70 -5.13
C GLY A 172 -3.65 17.81 -4.15
N ARG A 173 -4.84 17.42 -4.60
CA ARG A 173 -6.04 17.30 -3.77
C ARG A 173 -6.75 15.99 -4.10
N TYR A 174 -7.23 15.28 -3.09
CA TYR A 174 -8.01 14.06 -3.26
C TYR A 174 -9.50 14.35 -3.30
N ASP A 175 -10.18 13.66 -4.21
CA ASP A 175 -11.64 13.56 -4.28
C ASP A 175 -12.16 12.35 -3.51
N ALA A 176 -11.32 11.32 -3.31
CA ALA A 176 -11.69 10.14 -2.52
C ALA A 176 -10.47 9.45 -1.87
N ILE A 177 -10.71 8.84 -0.71
CA ILE A 177 -9.80 7.89 -0.07
C ILE A 177 -10.60 6.62 0.21
N LEU A 178 -10.18 5.51 -0.39
CA LEU A 178 -10.87 4.22 -0.31
C LEU A 178 -10.30 3.37 0.80
N TRP A 179 -11.11 2.48 1.38
CA TRP A 179 -10.61 1.40 2.23
C TRP A 179 -10.47 0.12 1.43
N THR A 180 -9.35 -0.58 1.62
CA THR A 180 -9.12 -1.91 1.03
C THR A 180 -10.20 -2.90 1.48
N GLU A 181 -10.67 -2.76 2.71
CA GLU A 181 -11.70 -3.59 3.34
C GLU A 181 -13.10 -3.36 2.74
N ALA A 182 -13.32 -2.23 2.07
CA ALA A 182 -14.55 -1.88 1.34
C ALA A 182 -14.24 -1.55 -0.13
N PHE A 183 -13.33 -2.32 -0.74
CA PHE A 183 -12.73 -2.00 -2.04
C PHE A 183 -13.75 -1.80 -3.16
N ASN A 184 -14.69 -2.72 -3.34
CA ASN A 184 -15.65 -2.67 -4.45
C ASN A 184 -16.55 -1.44 -4.37
N ASP A 185 -17.06 -1.12 -3.18
CA ASP A 185 -17.92 0.06 -2.96
C ASP A 185 -17.12 1.35 -3.21
N GLY A 186 -15.87 1.40 -2.72
CA GLY A 186 -14.99 2.54 -2.93
C GLY A 186 -14.63 2.74 -4.40
N MET A 187 -14.21 1.68 -5.09
CA MET A 187 -13.81 1.75 -6.49
C MET A 187 -15.01 2.01 -7.41
N GLY A 188 -16.20 1.50 -7.07
CA GLY A 188 -17.44 1.78 -7.79
C GLY A 188 -17.73 3.28 -7.81
N LYS A 189 -17.62 3.94 -6.64
CA LYS A 189 -17.75 5.40 -6.54
C LYS A 189 -16.73 6.14 -7.41
N VAL A 190 -15.49 5.68 -7.49
CA VAL A 190 -14.49 6.29 -8.38
C VAL A 190 -14.92 6.18 -9.84
N LEU A 191 -15.34 4.99 -10.26
CA LEU A 191 -15.78 4.72 -11.64
C LEU A 191 -17.02 5.54 -12.02
N ASP A 192 -17.94 5.80 -11.09
CA ASP A 192 -19.12 6.64 -11.32
C ASP A 192 -18.77 8.12 -11.62
N HIS A 193 -17.59 8.59 -11.19
CA HIS A 193 -17.15 9.98 -11.37
C HIS A 193 -16.25 10.20 -12.58
N ILE A 194 -15.83 9.13 -13.27
CA ILE A 194 -14.91 9.22 -14.39
C ILE A 194 -15.50 8.65 -15.68
N LYS A 195 -15.03 9.13 -16.82
CA LYS A 195 -15.35 8.57 -18.13
C LYS A 195 -14.13 7.82 -18.64
N THR A 196 -14.26 6.52 -18.83
CA THR A 196 -13.17 5.66 -19.32
C THR A 196 -13.41 5.22 -20.77
N PRO A 197 -12.37 5.07 -21.59
CA PRO A 197 -12.49 4.50 -22.93
C PRO A 197 -13.15 3.12 -22.97
N HIS A 198 -12.85 2.28 -21.98
CA HIS A 198 -13.44 0.95 -21.83
C HIS A 198 -14.20 0.85 -20.49
N PRO A 199 -15.44 0.30 -20.49
CA PRO A 199 -16.21 0.14 -19.27
C PRO A 199 -15.59 -0.91 -18.35
N VAL A 200 -15.49 -0.61 -17.07
CA VAL A 200 -14.94 -1.52 -16.06
C VAL A 200 -16.08 -2.19 -15.30
N ASP A 201 -16.17 -3.52 -15.37
CA ASP A 201 -17.06 -4.31 -14.51
C ASP A 201 -16.25 -4.91 -13.35
N LEU A 202 -16.41 -4.32 -12.16
CA LEU A 202 -15.71 -4.74 -10.94
C LEU A 202 -15.96 -6.21 -10.57
N ALA A 203 -17.11 -6.79 -10.94
CA ALA A 203 -17.43 -8.19 -10.65
C ALA A 203 -16.60 -9.18 -11.48
N THR A 204 -16.02 -8.73 -12.59
CA THR A 204 -15.26 -9.58 -13.52
C THR A 204 -13.74 -9.46 -13.35
N ILE A 205 -13.28 -8.55 -12.49
CA ILE A 205 -11.86 -8.30 -12.28
C ILE A 205 -11.20 -9.50 -11.61
N PRO A 206 -10.14 -10.09 -12.23
CA PRO A 206 -9.36 -11.16 -11.62
C PRO A 206 -8.68 -10.73 -10.32
N ARG A 207 -8.36 -11.69 -9.45
CA ARG A 207 -7.51 -11.42 -8.30
C ARG A 207 -6.05 -11.25 -8.75
N PHE A 208 -5.55 -10.02 -8.69
CA PHE A 208 -4.15 -9.68 -8.98
C PHE A 208 -3.26 -9.66 -7.73
N ASN A 209 -3.59 -10.48 -6.73
CA ASN A 209 -2.93 -10.41 -5.43
C ASN A 209 -1.53 -11.04 -5.50
N GLU A 210 -0.52 -10.22 -5.83
CA GLU A 210 0.90 -10.65 -5.94
C GLU A 210 1.43 -11.40 -4.72
N SER A 211 0.85 -11.16 -3.54
CA SER A 211 1.26 -11.80 -2.29
C SER A 211 0.75 -13.24 -2.11
N GLU A 212 -0.27 -13.69 -2.87
CA GLU A 212 -0.79 -15.05 -2.79
C GLU A 212 0.08 -15.99 -3.64
N GLY A 213 1.12 -16.59 -3.04
CA GLY A 213 1.81 -17.75 -3.62
C GLY A 213 3.33 -17.77 -3.53
N HIS A 214 3.95 -16.65 -3.16
CA HIS A 214 5.42 -16.57 -3.13
C HIS A 214 6.04 -16.55 -1.72
N GLY A 215 5.22 -16.66 -0.67
CA GLY A 215 5.67 -16.72 0.72
C GLY A 215 4.90 -17.75 1.54
N PRO A 216 5.30 -17.99 2.79
CA PRO A 216 4.61 -18.91 3.67
C PRO A 216 3.16 -18.48 3.87
N LYS A 217 2.25 -19.45 3.84
CA LYS A 217 0.83 -19.19 4.17
C LYS A 217 0.73 -18.75 5.64
N ARG A 218 -0.07 -17.71 5.88
CA ARG A 218 -0.36 -17.27 7.24
C ARG A 218 -1.09 -18.39 8.00
N LEU A 219 -0.54 -18.80 9.14
CA LEU A 219 -1.06 -19.91 9.95
C LEU A 219 -2.08 -19.47 11.01
N HIS A 220 -2.04 -18.21 11.42
CA HIS A 220 -2.83 -17.68 12.53
C HIS A 220 -3.81 -16.59 12.07
N PRO A 221 -4.89 -16.33 12.83
CA PRO A 221 -5.71 -15.13 12.65
C PRO A 221 -4.90 -13.86 12.94
N VAL A 222 -5.44 -12.68 12.61
CA VAL A 222 -4.66 -11.41 12.64
C VAL A 222 -4.27 -11.05 14.06
N GLU A 223 -5.24 -11.13 14.97
CA GLU A 223 -5.16 -10.77 16.38
C GLU A 223 -4.05 -11.54 17.13
N ASP A 224 -3.80 -12.80 16.79
CA ASP A 224 -2.75 -13.61 17.44
C ASP A 224 -1.33 -13.03 17.26
N TYR A 225 -1.12 -12.27 16.18
CA TYR A 225 0.16 -11.62 15.92
C TYR A 225 0.42 -10.42 16.85
N PHE A 226 -0.61 -9.87 17.50
CA PHE A 226 -0.55 -8.62 18.24
C PHE A 226 -0.87 -8.82 19.73
N ASP A 227 0.18 -9.00 20.54
CA ASP A 227 0.07 -8.83 21.99
C ASP A 227 0.11 -7.35 22.40
N ASP A 228 -0.07 -7.05 23.69
CA ASP A 228 -0.08 -5.68 24.22
C ASP A 228 1.12 -4.84 23.76
N LEU A 229 2.32 -5.44 23.78
CA LEU A 229 3.54 -4.76 23.31
C LEU A 229 3.46 -4.49 21.81
N SER A 230 3.08 -5.48 21.02
CA SER A 230 2.98 -5.35 19.56
C SER A 230 1.92 -4.34 19.15
N MET A 231 0.77 -4.30 19.82
CA MET A 231 -0.26 -3.28 19.64
C MET A 231 0.29 -1.90 19.98
N HIS A 232 1.02 -1.76 21.09
CA HIS A 232 1.67 -0.50 21.44
C HIS A 232 2.67 -0.03 20.38
N LEU A 233 3.51 -0.94 19.84
CA LEU A 233 4.47 -0.61 18.79
C LEU A 233 3.77 -0.14 17.50
N VAL A 234 2.71 -0.83 17.08
CA VAL A 234 1.91 -0.47 15.90
C VAL A 234 1.25 0.89 16.11
N TYR A 235 0.69 1.14 17.30
CA TYR A 235 0.12 2.44 17.62
C TYR A 235 1.18 3.56 17.64
N GLU A 236 2.38 3.31 18.19
CA GLU A 236 3.48 4.29 18.20
C GLU A 236 3.82 4.77 16.77
N ILE A 237 3.85 3.86 15.81
CA ILE A 237 4.27 4.15 14.43
C ILE A 237 3.12 4.58 13.51
N TYR A 238 1.87 4.21 13.83
CA TYR A 238 0.70 4.43 12.97
C TYR A 238 -0.48 5.13 13.64
N LYS A 239 -0.33 5.76 14.82
CA LYS A 239 -1.41 6.51 15.48
C LYS A 239 -2.18 7.41 14.51
N ARG A 240 -1.46 8.14 13.65
CA ARG A 240 -2.06 9.03 12.65
C ARG A 240 -2.88 8.28 11.60
N ASP A 241 -2.46 7.09 11.18
CA ASP A 241 -3.22 6.27 10.23
C ASP A 241 -4.53 5.79 10.86
N PHE A 242 -4.52 5.34 12.12
CA PHE A 242 -5.74 4.97 12.84
C PHE A 242 -6.71 6.14 12.94
N ASP A 243 -6.23 7.30 13.40
CA ASP A 243 -7.05 8.50 13.63
C ASP A 243 -7.64 9.06 12.32
N MET A 244 -6.82 9.16 11.26
CA MET A 244 -7.23 9.78 9.98
C MET A 244 -8.11 8.87 9.15
N PHE A 245 -7.82 7.57 9.13
CA PHE A 245 -8.54 6.61 8.30
C PHE A 245 -9.61 5.81 9.05
N LYS A 246 -9.90 6.25 10.29
CA LYS A 246 -10.99 5.79 11.16
C LYS A 246 -10.90 4.30 11.48
N TYR A 247 -9.71 3.78 11.74
CA TYR A 247 -9.52 2.41 12.21
C TYR A 247 -9.43 2.35 13.74
N ASP A 248 -9.89 1.24 14.32
CA ASP A 248 -9.75 0.99 15.76
C ASP A 248 -8.32 0.49 16.08
N ALA A 249 -7.62 1.24 16.94
CA ALA A 249 -6.29 0.87 17.41
C ALA A 249 -6.33 -0.16 18.55
N HIS A 250 -7.46 -0.36 19.21
CA HIS A 250 -7.59 -1.20 20.40
C HIS A 250 -8.09 -2.62 20.10
N ASP A 251 -8.58 -2.88 18.88
CA ASP A 251 -9.05 -4.19 18.46
C ASP A 251 -8.43 -4.60 17.11
N PRO A 252 -7.33 -5.39 17.11
CA PRO A 252 -6.71 -5.88 15.87
C PRO A 252 -7.57 -6.93 15.13
N SER A 253 -8.62 -7.48 15.78
CA SER A 253 -9.55 -8.40 15.12
C SER A 253 -10.59 -7.67 14.27
N ASN A 254 -10.91 -6.41 14.62
CA ASN A 254 -11.78 -5.56 13.84
C ASN A 254 -11.08 -5.07 12.56
N LYS A 255 -11.52 -5.60 11.43
CA LYS A 255 -10.97 -5.22 10.11
C LYS A 255 -11.53 -3.89 9.62
N MET A 256 -12.78 -3.59 9.93
CA MET A 256 -13.52 -2.51 9.30
C MET A 256 -13.16 -1.16 9.93
N PRO A 257 -13.19 -0.06 9.15
CA PRO A 257 -13.18 1.27 9.72
C PRO A 257 -14.43 1.49 10.59
N GLY A 258 -14.30 2.27 11.65
CA GLY A 258 -15.37 2.62 12.59
C GLY A 258 -16.16 3.89 12.22
N GLY A 259 -15.80 4.59 11.15
CA GLY A 259 -16.46 5.82 10.71
C GLY A 259 -16.00 6.29 9.34
N GLU A 260 -16.56 7.41 8.88
CA GLU A 260 -16.23 8.00 7.57
C GLU A 260 -14.94 8.82 7.57
N ILE A 261 -14.17 8.76 6.48
CA ILE A 261 -13.01 9.64 6.28
C ILE A 261 -13.50 11.06 5.97
N ASP A 262 -13.12 12.01 6.82
CA ASP A 262 -13.29 13.43 6.57
C ASP A 262 -12.14 13.93 5.68
N LEU A 263 -12.43 14.19 4.40
CA LEU A 263 -11.43 14.66 3.45
C LEU A 263 -10.89 16.04 3.82
N ASP A 264 -11.69 16.94 4.38
CA ASP A 264 -11.21 18.28 4.75
C ASP A 264 -10.26 18.19 5.95
N GLU A 265 -10.57 17.35 6.95
CA GLU A 265 -9.67 17.03 8.05
C GLU A 265 -8.34 16.45 7.53
N VAL A 266 -8.40 15.50 6.59
CA VAL A 266 -7.22 14.88 5.99
C VAL A 266 -6.36 15.92 5.28
N HIS A 267 -6.94 16.76 4.42
CA HIS A 267 -6.19 17.79 3.70
C HIS A 267 -5.59 18.84 4.63
N ALA A 268 -6.35 19.27 5.65
CA ALA A 268 -5.88 20.24 6.63
C ALA A 268 -4.69 19.68 7.43
N LYS A 269 -4.83 18.47 7.99
CA LYS A 269 -3.79 17.90 8.85
C LYS A 269 -2.59 17.40 8.03
N LEU A 270 -2.80 16.74 6.90
CA LEU A 270 -1.73 16.14 6.11
C LEU A 270 -1.10 17.10 5.09
N GLY A 271 -1.64 18.31 4.93
CA GLY A 271 -1.11 19.36 4.06
C GLY A 271 -0.17 20.35 4.76
N GLU A 272 -0.02 20.27 6.08
CA GLU A 272 0.93 21.05 6.89
C GLU A 272 2.38 20.52 6.80
#